data_AF-A0A0U5BE36-F1
#
_entry.id   AF-A0A0U5BE36-F1
#
_cell.length_a   1.000
_cell.length_b   1.000
_cell.length_c   1.000
_cell.angle_alpha   90.00
_cell.angle_beta   90.00
_cell.angle_gamma   90.00
#
_symmetry.space_group_name_H-M   'P 1'
#
loop_
_entity.id
_entity.type
_entity.pdbx_description
1 polymer ?
#
loop_
_entity_poly.entity_id
_entity_poly.type
_entity_poly.pdbx_seq_one_letter_code
_entity_poly.pdbx_strand_id
1 'polypeptide(L)'
;MTSQNKRKRPISPFIQERSRHLHAFLQALCISERETLWFRLIDDNSSPLSKKVAINLSRPYKDIEKSVLQVRFTNSRNTLINPYQSNIKGYGVHMVINGGGTKKESIRRIRAQFIDVDLNKRTAQASSREEADVIAEAFQHDEKDPVTDVSCRESGGLFHLTGIRTESHVQHLKQQFLHQHMPDLTDAMIVETLNGYHIYWPIRNGDVKQFSPIQQALSHKFQSDPNIWNLSRTMRIPGYYHMKNPYRPFMLQIIQPGRATPFTQNELIDRLALTLES
;
A
#
# COMPACT_ATOMS: atom_id res chain seq x y z
N MET A 1 -25.01 -46.39 0.66
CA MET A 1 -23.63 -45.90 0.81
C MET A 1 -23.02 -45.69 -0.57
N THR A 2 -22.84 -44.44 -0.99
CA THR A 2 -21.86 -44.08 -2.04
C THR A 2 -21.60 -42.58 -1.91
N SER A 3 -20.62 -42.26 -1.08
CA SER A 3 -20.01 -40.94 -0.98
C SER A 3 -19.39 -40.62 -2.34
N GLN A 4 -20.04 -39.76 -3.13
CA GLN A 4 -19.42 -39.18 -4.30
C GLN A 4 -18.30 -38.26 -3.84
N ASN A 5 -17.09 -38.80 -3.93
CA ASN A 5 -15.84 -38.10 -3.72
C ASN A 5 -15.74 -36.97 -4.77
N LYS A 6 -16.20 -35.77 -4.42
CA LYS A 6 -16.07 -34.56 -5.24
C LYS A 6 -14.58 -34.30 -5.44
N ARG A 7 -14.02 -34.79 -6.55
CA ARG A 7 -12.68 -34.43 -7.02
C ARG A 7 -12.60 -32.91 -7.08
N LYS A 8 -11.93 -32.29 -6.11
CA LYS A 8 -11.67 -30.85 -6.11
C LYS A 8 -10.89 -30.56 -7.39
N ARG A 9 -11.49 -29.78 -8.31
CA ARG A 9 -10.79 -29.31 -9.51
C ARG A 9 -9.49 -28.62 -9.07
N PRO A 10 -8.36 -28.86 -9.76
CA PRO A 10 -7.11 -28.20 -9.43
C PRO A 10 -7.32 -26.68 -9.45
N ILE A 11 -6.84 -26.01 -8.39
CA ILE A 11 -6.93 -24.56 -8.25
C ILE A 11 -6.06 -23.94 -9.35
N SER A 12 -6.59 -22.98 -10.13
CA SER A 12 -5.83 -22.28 -11.17
C SER A 12 -4.50 -21.72 -10.63
N PRO A 13 -3.38 -21.82 -11.37
CA PRO A 13 -2.07 -21.26 -10.95
C PRO A 13 -2.17 -19.81 -10.52
N PHE A 14 -2.99 -19.03 -11.21
CA PHE A 14 -3.30 -17.64 -10.88
C PHE A 14 -3.85 -17.44 -9.47
N ILE A 15 -4.77 -18.30 -9.05
CA ILE A 15 -5.36 -18.25 -7.70
C ILE A 15 -4.33 -18.67 -6.66
N GLN A 16 -3.48 -19.64 -6.99
CA GLN A 16 -2.40 -20.07 -6.10
C GLN A 16 -1.40 -18.94 -5.88
N GLU A 17 -1.02 -18.22 -6.92
CA GLU A 17 -0.12 -17.07 -6.85
C GLU A 17 -0.69 -15.94 -5.98
N ARG A 18 -1.96 -15.55 -6.22
CA ARG A 18 -2.65 -14.56 -5.39
C ARG A 18 -2.69 -14.95 -3.92
N SER A 19 -3.01 -16.22 -3.64
CA SER A 19 -2.97 -16.78 -2.29
C SER A 19 -1.59 -16.72 -1.67
N ARG A 20 -0.55 -17.11 -2.41
CA ARG A 20 0.84 -17.08 -1.93
C ARG A 20 1.24 -15.67 -1.50
N HIS A 21 0.93 -14.66 -2.32
CA HIS A 21 1.23 -13.27 -2.00
C HIS A 21 0.50 -12.76 -0.75
N LEU A 22 -0.81 -13.02 -0.64
CA LEU A 22 -1.58 -12.64 0.55
C LEU A 22 -0.99 -13.28 1.81
N HIS A 23 -0.75 -14.59 1.79
CA HIS A 23 -0.29 -15.32 2.98
C HIS A 23 1.13 -14.95 3.37
N ALA A 24 2.05 -14.85 2.41
CA ALA A 24 3.41 -14.41 2.68
C ALA A 24 3.44 -12.99 3.29
N PHE A 25 2.58 -12.09 2.82
CA PHE A 25 2.45 -10.75 3.39
C PHE A 25 1.96 -10.78 4.84
N LEU A 26 0.89 -11.51 5.12
CA LEU A 26 0.34 -11.60 6.48
C LEU A 26 1.32 -12.28 7.44
N GLN A 27 2.01 -13.33 6.99
CA GLN A 27 3.03 -14.04 7.78
C GLN A 27 4.20 -13.14 8.17
N ALA A 28 4.61 -12.22 7.30
CA ALA A 28 5.70 -11.29 7.58
C ALA A 28 5.36 -10.27 8.69
N LEU A 29 4.08 -9.94 8.92
CA LEU A 29 3.65 -8.85 9.81
C LEU A 29 3.52 -9.23 11.30
N CYS A 30 4.20 -10.29 11.76
CA CYS A 30 4.29 -10.66 13.18
C CYS A 30 2.92 -10.80 13.86
N ILE A 31 1.95 -11.36 13.13
CA ILE A 31 0.56 -11.45 13.55
C ILE A 31 0.38 -12.61 14.53
N SER A 32 -0.18 -12.32 15.70
CA SER A 32 -0.55 -13.36 16.65
C SER A 32 -1.84 -14.04 16.20
N GLU A 33 -1.96 -15.35 16.40
CA GLU A 33 -3.11 -16.16 15.99
C GLU A 33 -4.44 -15.66 16.57
N ARG A 34 -4.41 -14.99 17.73
CA ARG A 34 -5.59 -14.45 18.41
C ARG A 34 -6.02 -13.08 17.91
N GLU A 35 -5.23 -12.43 17.05
CA GLU A 35 -5.49 -11.07 16.63
C GLU A 35 -6.52 -10.99 15.51
N THR A 36 -7.37 -9.97 15.60
CA THR A 36 -8.27 -9.58 14.52
C THR A 36 -7.56 -8.60 13.59
N LEU A 37 -7.63 -8.89 12.30
CA LEU A 37 -7.16 -8.01 11.23
C LEU A 37 -8.31 -7.16 10.71
N TRP A 38 -7.98 -5.94 10.31
CA TRP A 38 -8.95 -4.94 9.86
C TRP A 38 -8.66 -4.55 8.43
N PHE A 39 -9.68 -4.65 7.58
CA PHE A 39 -9.60 -4.41 6.15
C PHE A 39 -10.60 -3.35 5.74
N ARG A 40 -10.37 -2.76 4.56
CA ARG A 40 -11.24 -1.77 3.95
C ARG A 40 -11.33 -2.06 2.46
N LEU A 41 -12.56 -2.24 1.96
CA LEU A 41 -12.82 -2.20 0.53
C LEU A 41 -13.10 -0.76 0.14
N ILE A 42 -12.40 -0.27 -0.88
CA ILE A 42 -12.57 1.07 -1.44
C ILE A 42 -12.88 0.91 -2.92
N ASP A 43 -13.95 1.53 -3.39
CA ASP A 43 -14.28 1.52 -4.81
C ASP A 43 -13.21 2.30 -5.60
N ASP A 44 -12.40 1.60 -6.39
CA ASP A 44 -11.35 2.22 -7.21
C ASP A 44 -11.95 2.88 -8.47
N ASN A 45 -13.16 2.50 -8.90
CA ASN A 45 -13.85 3.07 -10.06
C ASN A 45 -14.62 4.36 -9.71
N SER A 46 -14.85 4.61 -8.42
CA SER A 46 -15.52 5.82 -7.97
C SER A 46 -14.71 7.09 -8.32
N SER A 47 -15.38 8.05 -8.97
CA SER A 47 -14.82 9.36 -9.30
C SER A 47 -14.24 10.04 -8.05
N PRO A 48 -13.13 10.80 -8.17
CA PRO A 48 -12.59 11.58 -7.04
C PRO A 48 -13.60 12.55 -6.40
N LEU A 49 -14.62 12.97 -7.16
CA LEU A 49 -15.69 13.88 -6.72
C LEU A 49 -16.80 13.19 -5.92
N SER A 50 -16.91 11.86 -5.96
CA SER A 50 -17.93 11.13 -5.19
C SER A 50 -17.39 10.69 -3.83
N LYS A 51 -18.25 10.73 -2.80
CA LYS A 51 -17.92 10.14 -1.50
C LYS A 51 -17.63 8.65 -1.71
N LYS A 52 -16.36 8.26 -1.65
CA LYS A 52 -15.94 6.86 -1.71
C LYS A 52 -16.57 6.10 -0.53
N VAL A 53 -17.61 5.32 -0.81
CA VAL A 53 -18.20 4.44 0.19
C VAL A 53 -17.21 3.32 0.45
N ALA A 54 -16.68 3.29 1.66
CA ALA A 54 -15.77 2.25 2.06
C ALA A 54 -16.47 1.22 2.94
N ILE A 55 -16.20 -0.05 2.67
CA ILE A 55 -16.73 -1.16 3.47
C ILE A 55 -15.65 -1.62 4.41
N ASN A 56 -15.85 -1.38 5.70
CA ASN A 56 -14.96 -1.89 6.74
C ASN A 56 -15.23 -3.37 6.98
N LEU A 57 -14.15 -4.12 7.07
CA LEU A 57 -14.15 -5.57 7.19
C LEU A 57 -13.19 -5.99 8.30
N SER A 58 -13.44 -7.13 8.92
CA SER A 58 -12.54 -7.73 9.89
C SER A 58 -12.55 -9.25 9.83
N ARG A 59 -11.45 -9.86 10.30
CA ARG A 59 -11.32 -11.32 10.40
C ARG A 59 -10.23 -11.69 11.42
N PRO A 60 -10.48 -12.63 12.35
CA PRO A 60 -9.41 -13.21 13.16
C PRO A 60 -8.37 -13.88 12.26
N TYR A 61 -7.08 -13.67 12.53
CA TYR A 61 -5.99 -14.15 11.68
C TYR A 61 -6.02 -15.67 11.49
N LYS A 62 -6.23 -16.42 12.58
CA LYS A 62 -6.36 -17.89 12.56
C LYS A 62 -7.49 -18.40 11.66
N ASP A 63 -8.50 -17.57 11.37
CA ASP A 63 -9.67 -17.94 10.60
C ASP A 63 -9.55 -17.51 9.12
N ILE A 64 -8.40 -16.99 8.68
CA ILE A 64 -8.19 -16.61 7.27
C ILE A 64 -7.91 -17.87 6.44
N GLU A 65 -8.73 -18.08 5.42
CA GLU A 65 -8.65 -19.24 4.54
C GLU A 65 -7.41 -19.20 3.64
N LYS A 66 -6.84 -20.38 3.33
CA LYS A 66 -5.65 -20.52 2.46
C LYS A 66 -5.88 -19.99 1.05
N SER A 67 -7.06 -20.21 0.48
CA SER A 67 -7.40 -19.76 -0.87
C SER A 67 -8.08 -18.40 -0.85
N VAL A 68 -7.62 -17.43 -1.65
CA VAL A 68 -8.30 -16.13 -1.83
C VAL A 68 -9.75 -16.26 -2.30
N LEU A 69 -10.12 -17.35 -2.98
CA LEU A 69 -11.51 -17.65 -3.36
C LEU A 69 -12.40 -17.98 -2.15
N GLN A 70 -11.79 -18.51 -1.10
CA GLN A 70 -12.46 -18.98 0.12
C GLN A 70 -12.41 -17.94 1.23
N VAL A 71 -11.50 -16.98 1.17
CA VAL A 71 -11.40 -15.90 2.17
C VAL A 71 -12.77 -15.25 2.37
N ARG A 72 -13.18 -15.12 3.64
CA ARG A 72 -14.39 -14.39 4.03
C ARG A 72 -14.07 -13.43 5.18
N PHE A 73 -14.41 -12.16 5.00
CA PHE A 73 -14.31 -11.16 6.07
C PHE A 73 -15.68 -10.69 6.50
N THR A 74 -15.80 -10.33 7.77
CA THR A 74 -17.07 -9.90 8.37
C THR A 74 -17.17 -8.38 8.30
N ASN A 75 -18.30 -7.84 7.85
CA ASN A 75 -18.57 -6.40 7.90
C ASN A 75 -19.24 -5.99 9.23
N SER A 76 -19.53 -4.70 9.41
CA SER A 76 -20.22 -4.18 10.61
C SER A 76 -21.63 -4.73 10.85
N ARG A 77 -22.26 -5.33 9.83
CA ARG A 77 -23.58 -5.98 9.91
C ARG A 77 -23.48 -7.51 10.07
N ASN A 78 -22.30 -8.00 10.46
CA ASN A 78 -22.00 -9.42 10.60
C ASN A 78 -22.19 -10.26 9.32
N THR A 79 -22.14 -9.61 8.15
CA THR A 79 -22.25 -10.29 6.84
C THR A 79 -20.86 -10.71 6.36
N LEU A 80 -20.76 -11.94 5.86
CA LEU A 80 -19.53 -12.44 5.25
C LEU A 80 -19.39 -11.92 3.82
N ILE A 81 -18.27 -11.24 3.56
CA ILE A 81 -17.91 -10.68 2.25
C ILE A 81 -16.65 -11.38 1.75
N ASN A 82 -16.66 -11.79 0.50
CA ASN A 82 -15.49 -12.32 -0.18
C ASN A 82 -14.70 -11.16 -0.82
N PRO A 83 -13.52 -10.78 -0.29
CA PRO A 83 -12.73 -9.67 -0.84
C PRO A 83 -12.27 -9.93 -2.28
N TYR A 84 -12.04 -11.18 -2.68
CA TYR A 84 -11.68 -11.51 -4.05
C TYR A 84 -12.81 -11.18 -5.04
N GLN A 85 -14.06 -11.47 -4.67
CA GLN A 85 -15.23 -11.12 -5.50
C GLN A 85 -15.43 -9.61 -5.57
N SER A 86 -15.25 -8.90 -4.46
CA SER A 86 -15.29 -7.43 -4.46
C SER A 86 -14.18 -6.83 -5.32
N ASN A 87 -12.99 -7.41 -5.30
CA ASN A 87 -11.86 -6.95 -6.12
C ASN A 87 -12.13 -7.11 -7.62
N ILE A 88 -12.76 -8.20 -8.05
CA ILE A 88 -13.23 -8.36 -9.44
C ILE A 88 -14.25 -7.28 -9.82
N LYS A 89 -15.07 -6.82 -8.87
CA LYS A 89 -16.05 -5.74 -9.07
C LYS A 89 -15.45 -4.34 -9.05
N GLY A 90 -14.12 -4.20 -8.96
CA GLY A 90 -13.44 -2.91 -8.99
C GLY A 90 -13.11 -2.32 -7.63
N TYR A 91 -13.20 -3.09 -6.54
CA TYR A 91 -12.79 -2.60 -5.22
C TYR A 91 -11.30 -2.86 -4.96
N GLY A 92 -10.57 -1.83 -4.54
CA GLY A 92 -9.26 -1.98 -3.92
C GLY A 92 -9.40 -2.64 -2.53
N VAL A 93 -8.53 -3.59 -2.23
CA VAL A 93 -8.49 -4.28 -0.92
C VAL A 93 -7.35 -3.71 -0.10
N HIS A 94 -7.69 -3.05 1.00
CA HIS A 94 -6.73 -2.44 1.92
C HIS A 94 -6.78 -3.09 3.30
N MET A 95 -5.67 -3.01 4.04
CA MET A 95 -5.55 -3.47 5.42
C MET A 95 -4.98 -2.36 6.29
N VAL A 96 -5.51 -2.19 7.51
CA VAL A 96 -4.81 -1.43 8.56
C VAL A 96 -3.60 -2.24 8.98
N ILE A 97 -2.40 -1.71 8.76
CA ILE A 97 -1.17 -2.47 9.00
C ILE A 97 -0.97 -2.73 10.49
N ASN A 98 -1.11 -1.71 11.34
CA ASN A 98 -0.89 -1.86 12.77
C ASN A 98 -2.09 -2.53 13.48
N GLY A 99 -1.80 -3.22 14.59
CA GLY A 99 -2.78 -4.03 15.31
C GLY A 99 -3.60 -3.24 16.34
N GLY A 100 -4.86 -3.64 16.52
CA GLY A 100 -5.74 -3.16 17.60
C GLY A 100 -7.11 -2.67 17.11
N GLY A 101 -7.17 -1.96 15.99
CA GLY A 101 -8.42 -1.45 15.44
C GLY A 101 -8.23 -0.56 14.21
N THR A 102 -9.26 0.21 13.87
CA THR A 102 -9.25 1.11 12.71
C THR A 102 -9.07 2.58 13.05
N LYS A 103 -8.95 2.91 14.34
CA LYS A 103 -8.76 4.29 14.84
C LYS A 103 -7.40 4.41 15.50
N LYS A 104 -6.80 5.60 15.48
CA LYS A 104 -5.50 5.87 16.11
C LYS A 104 -5.49 5.41 17.57
N GLU A 105 -6.55 5.73 18.31
CA GLU A 105 -6.69 5.45 19.74
C GLU A 105 -6.93 3.96 20.04
N SER A 106 -7.22 3.13 19.04
CA SER A 106 -7.35 1.68 19.21
C SER A 106 -6.10 0.90 18.78
N ILE A 107 -5.11 1.55 18.16
CA ILE A 107 -3.85 0.90 17.81
C ILE A 107 -3.05 0.62 19.09
N ARG A 108 -2.63 -0.64 19.25
CA ARG A 108 -1.88 -1.15 20.41
C ARG A 108 -0.62 -1.91 20.02
N ARG A 109 -0.41 -2.18 18.73
CA ARG A 109 0.73 -2.96 18.23
C ARG A 109 1.26 -2.39 16.93
N ILE A 110 2.56 -2.12 16.87
CA ILE A 110 3.25 -1.80 15.63
C ILE A 110 3.67 -3.11 14.97
N ARG A 111 3.16 -3.37 13.76
CA ARG A 111 3.50 -4.58 12.98
C ARG A 111 4.67 -4.35 12.05
N ALA A 112 4.78 -3.13 11.53
CA ALA A 112 5.80 -2.72 10.61
C ALA A 112 5.97 -1.21 10.68
N GLN A 113 7.16 -0.72 10.35
CA GLN A 113 7.33 0.61 9.77
C GLN A 113 7.25 0.47 8.25
N PHE A 114 6.68 1.44 7.54
CA PHE A 114 6.41 1.27 6.11
C PHE A 114 6.27 2.57 5.32
N ILE A 115 6.73 2.56 4.07
CA ILE A 115 6.62 3.72 3.16
C ILE A 115 5.81 3.37 1.91
N ASP A 116 5.21 4.40 1.29
CA ASP A 116 4.55 4.32 -0.02
C ASP A 116 5.29 5.24 -0.99
N VAL A 117 5.96 4.62 -1.94
CA VAL A 117 6.72 5.29 -2.98
C VAL A 117 5.82 5.37 -4.20
N ASP A 118 5.25 6.56 -4.47
CA ASP A 118 4.44 6.85 -5.66
C ASP A 118 5.26 7.67 -6.66
N LEU A 119 5.77 7.01 -7.70
CA LEU A 119 6.64 7.62 -8.72
C LEU A 119 5.85 8.19 -9.89
N ASN A 120 4.52 8.12 -9.88
CA ASN A 120 3.69 8.52 -11.02
C ASN A 120 3.41 10.03 -11.09
N LYS A 121 3.72 10.78 -10.03
CA LYS A 121 3.36 12.20 -9.95
C LYS A 121 4.57 13.09 -9.83
N ARG A 122 4.54 14.17 -10.59
CA ARG A 122 5.37 15.36 -10.40
C ARG A 122 4.48 16.45 -9.82
N THR A 123 4.94 17.12 -8.76
CA THR A 123 4.15 18.17 -8.10
C THR A 123 4.93 19.46 -8.00
N ALA A 124 4.24 20.59 -8.16
CA ALA A 124 4.78 21.92 -7.94
C ALA A 124 3.71 22.83 -7.32
N GLN A 125 4.14 23.95 -6.77
CA GLN A 125 3.27 25.00 -6.24
C GLN A 125 3.61 26.32 -6.92
N ALA A 126 2.60 27.15 -7.13
CA ALA A 126 2.73 28.50 -7.66
C ALA A 126 1.88 29.48 -6.84
N SER A 127 2.35 30.72 -6.76
CA SER A 127 1.73 31.83 -6.06
C SER A 127 0.73 32.61 -6.92
N SER A 128 0.80 32.49 -8.24
CA SER A 128 -0.12 33.12 -9.20
C SER A 128 -0.55 32.16 -10.30
N ARG A 129 -1.59 32.53 -11.04
CA ARG A 129 -2.08 31.74 -12.17
C ARG A 129 -1.07 31.72 -13.31
N GLU A 130 -0.43 32.85 -13.58
CA GLU A 130 0.58 33.01 -14.62
C GLU A 130 1.80 32.13 -14.33
N GLU A 131 2.27 32.11 -13.07
CA GLU A 131 3.34 31.22 -12.64
C GLU A 131 2.94 29.75 -12.79
N ALA A 132 1.69 29.40 -12.44
CA ALA A 132 1.18 28.05 -12.63
C ALA A 132 1.18 27.63 -14.11
N ASP A 133 0.78 28.52 -15.01
CA ASP A 133 0.76 28.23 -16.45
C ASP A 133 2.17 28.01 -17.00
N VAL A 134 3.16 28.81 -16.59
CA VAL A 134 4.58 28.60 -16.93
C VAL A 134 5.08 27.23 -16.44
N ILE A 135 4.75 26.85 -15.19
CA ILE A 135 5.14 25.53 -14.66
C ILE A 135 4.44 24.40 -15.41
N ALA A 136 3.17 24.57 -15.78
CA ALA A 136 2.41 23.56 -16.53
C ALA A 136 3.03 23.34 -17.92
N GLU A 137 3.38 24.41 -18.63
CA GLU A 137 4.11 24.33 -19.90
C GLU A 137 5.47 23.64 -19.72
N ALA A 138 6.21 23.98 -18.66
CA ALA A 138 7.49 23.34 -18.37
C ALA A 138 7.33 21.82 -18.11
N PHE A 139 6.26 21.40 -17.42
CA PHE A 139 5.99 19.96 -17.21
C PHE A 139 5.74 19.24 -18.54
N GLN A 140 4.98 19.85 -19.45
CA GLN A 140 4.62 19.24 -20.74
C GLN A 140 5.82 19.07 -21.68
N HIS A 141 6.83 19.95 -21.59
CA HIS A 141 7.98 19.98 -22.48
C HIS A 141 9.27 19.40 -21.87
N ASP A 142 9.20 18.84 -20.66
CA ASP A 142 10.36 18.22 -20.02
C ASP A 142 10.60 16.80 -20.55
N GLU A 143 11.50 16.68 -21.53
CA GLU A 143 11.87 15.39 -22.12
C GLU A 143 12.52 14.42 -21.12
N LYS A 144 13.06 14.91 -20.00
CA LYS A 144 13.72 14.08 -18.99
C LYS A 144 12.73 13.47 -17.99
N ASP A 145 11.58 14.11 -17.79
CA ASP A 145 10.51 13.65 -16.89
C ASP A 145 9.13 13.79 -17.58
N PRO A 146 8.87 12.97 -18.61
CA PRO A 146 7.71 13.15 -19.49
C PRO A 146 6.39 12.82 -18.80
N VAL A 147 5.40 13.70 -18.98
CA VAL A 147 4.03 13.60 -18.45
C VAL A 147 2.99 13.41 -19.56
N THR A 148 1.90 12.70 -19.27
CA THR A 148 0.75 12.53 -20.16
C THR A 148 -0.36 13.54 -19.89
N ASP A 149 -0.42 14.08 -18.67
CA ASP A 149 -1.46 15.00 -18.24
C ASP A 149 -0.92 15.95 -17.18
N VAL A 150 -1.42 17.17 -17.15
CA VAL A 150 -1.10 18.18 -16.14
C VAL A 150 -2.39 18.79 -15.64
N SER A 151 -2.61 18.69 -14.33
CA SER A 151 -3.76 19.28 -13.66
C SER A 151 -3.31 20.36 -12.67
N CYS A 152 -4.14 21.39 -12.51
CA CYS A 152 -3.90 22.46 -11.55
C CYS A 152 -5.14 22.64 -10.66
N ARG A 153 -4.93 22.72 -9.34
CA ARG A 153 -5.97 22.98 -8.37
C ARG A 153 -5.57 24.16 -7.48
N GLU A 154 -6.49 25.11 -7.32
CA GLU A 154 -6.32 26.20 -6.37
C GLU A 154 -6.80 25.78 -4.96
N SER A 155 -6.01 26.09 -3.93
CA SER A 155 -6.38 25.87 -2.54
C SER A 155 -5.56 26.79 -1.62
N GLY A 156 -6.23 27.52 -0.74
CA GLY A 156 -5.54 28.35 0.26
C GLY A 156 -4.71 29.50 -0.34
N GLY A 157 -5.12 30.03 -1.51
CA GLY A 157 -4.40 31.08 -2.22
C GLY A 157 -3.17 30.61 -2.99
N LEU A 158 -2.93 29.30 -3.08
CA LEU A 158 -1.86 28.71 -3.88
C LEU A 158 -2.43 27.83 -5.00
N PHE A 159 -1.68 27.75 -6.10
CA PHE A 159 -1.93 26.85 -7.21
C PHE A 159 -1.07 25.59 -7.04
N HIS A 160 -1.72 24.43 -6.99
CA HIS A 160 -1.07 23.12 -6.87
C HIS A 160 -1.12 22.41 -8.21
N LEU A 161 0.05 22.20 -8.82
CA LEU A 161 0.19 21.48 -10.08
C LEU A 161 0.52 20.01 -9.82
N THR A 162 -0.10 19.13 -10.59
CA THR A 162 0.20 17.69 -10.62
C THR A 162 0.32 17.23 -12.06
N GLY A 163 1.52 16.84 -12.45
CA GLY A 163 1.81 16.13 -13.70
C GLY A 163 1.75 14.62 -13.49
N ILE A 164 1.04 13.91 -14.36
CA ILE A 164 0.99 12.44 -14.38
C ILE A 164 2.03 11.93 -15.37
N ARG A 165 3.03 11.19 -14.89
CA ARG A 165 4.11 10.66 -15.72
C ARG A 165 3.62 9.59 -16.69
N THR A 166 4.34 9.45 -17.81
CA THR A 166 4.13 8.32 -18.73
C THR A 166 4.43 6.98 -18.04
N GLU A 167 3.72 5.93 -18.44
CA GLU A 167 3.90 4.59 -17.86
C GLU A 167 5.34 4.07 -18.04
N SER A 168 5.93 4.28 -19.23
CA SER A 168 7.31 3.90 -19.52
C SER A 168 8.30 4.59 -18.59
N HIS A 169 8.10 5.89 -18.34
CA HIS A 169 8.95 6.63 -17.41
C HIS A 169 8.77 6.17 -15.96
N VAL A 170 7.54 5.87 -15.53
CA VAL A 170 7.31 5.27 -14.20
C VAL A 170 8.03 3.93 -14.04
N GLN A 171 8.04 3.06 -15.06
CA GLN A 171 8.81 1.81 -14.99
C GLN A 171 10.32 2.05 -14.90
N HIS A 172 10.83 3.05 -15.61
CA HIS A 172 12.24 3.46 -15.51
C HIS A 172 12.58 3.96 -14.10
N LEU A 173 11.79 4.89 -13.56
CA LEU A 173 11.96 5.42 -12.20
C LEU A 173 11.88 4.32 -11.14
N LYS A 174 11.01 3.32 -11.32
CA LYS A 174 10.90 2.17 -10.44
C LYS A 174 12.22 1.38 -10.35
N GLN A 175 12.83 1.11 -11.50
CA GLN A 175 14.13 0.44 -11.58
C GLN A 175 15.25 1.29 -10.96
N GLN A 176 15.27 2.59 -11.27
CA GLN A 176 16.25 3.52 -10.69
C GLN A 176 16.13 3.62 -9.17
N PHE A 177 14.91 3.73 -8.65
CA PHE A 177 14.64 3.79 -7.21
C PHE A 177 15.20 2.56 -6.49
N LEU A 178 14.89 1.35 -7.00
CA LEU A 178 15.44 0.13 -6.42
C LEU A 178 16.96 0.11 -6.52
N HIS A 179 17.54 0.42 -7.68
CA HIS A 179 18.99 0.43 -7.86
C HIS A 179 19.68 1.37 -6.85
N GLN A 180 19.15 2.58 -6.67
CA GLN A 180 19.67 3.59 -5.76
C GLN A 180 19.56 3.17 -4.29
N HIS A 181 18.45 2.55 -3.90
CA HIS A 181 18.13 2.30 -2.48
C HIS A 181 18.32 0.85 -2.03
N MET A 182 18.62 -0.10 -2.92
CA MET A 182 18.79 -1.52 -2.58
C MET A 182 19.70 -1.80 -1.37
N PRO A 183 20.84 -1.10 -1.17
CA PRO A 183 21.66 -1.30 0.03
C PRO A 183 20.90 -1.11 1.34
N ASP A 184 19.99 -0.13 1.39
CA ASP A 184 19.13 0.14 2.54
C ASP A 184 17.90 -0.79 2.59
N LEU A 185 17.49 -1.34 1.44
CA LEU A 185 16.25 -2.12 1.30
C LEU A 185 16.42 -3.64 1.35
N THR A 186 17.64 -4.16 1.43
CA THR A 186 17.95 -5.60 1.28
C THR A 186 17.14 -6.51 2.22
N ASP A 187 16.84 -6.03 3.44
CA ASP A 187 16.09 -6.80 4.45
C ASP A 187 14.60 -6.41 4.56
N ALA A 188 14.17 -5.43 3.77
CA ALA A 188 12.78 -4.97 3.75
C ALA A 188 11.91 -5.91 2.90
N MET A 189 10.63 -6.01 3.25
CA MET A 189 9.64 -6.62 2.35
C MET A 189 9.19 -5.56 1.33
N ILE A 190 9.39 -5.84 0.05
CA ILE A 190 9.02 -4.94 -1.04
C ILE A 190 7.80 -5.50 -1.76
N VAL A 191 6.70 -4.74 -1.72
CA VAL A 191 5.49 -4.99 -2.48
C VAL A 191 5.44 -4.01 -3.64
N GLU A 192 5.48 -4.54 -4.85
CA GLU A 192 5.30 -3.75 -6.06
C GLU A 192 3.84 -3.32 -6.22
N THR A 193 3.67 -2.03 -6.53
CA THR A 193 2.39 -1.43 -6.89
C THR A 193 2.44 -0.90 -8.32
N LEU A 194 1.29 -0.44 -8.83
CA LEU A 194 1.19 0.10 -10.19
C LEU A 194 2.21 1.23 -10.43
N ASN A 195 2.32 2.15 -9.48
CA ASN A 195 3.07 3.40 -9.63
C ASN A 195 4.39 3.43 -8.84
N GLY A 196 4.75 2.35 -8.16
CA GLY A 196 5.94 2.29 -7.33
C GLY A 196 5.91 1.13 -6.35
N TYR A 197 6.16 1.40 -5.06
CA TYR A 197 6.38 0.36 -4.06
C TYR A 197 5.74 0.69 -2.71
N HIS A 198 5.13 -0.32 -2.08
CA HIS A 198 4.98 -0.33 -0.63
C HIS A 198 6.13 -1.11 -0.03
N ILE A 199 6.90 -0.48 0.86
CA ILE A 199 8.07 -1.10 1.50
C ILE A 199 7.78 -1.22 2.98
N TYR A 200 8.00 -2.40 3.54
CA TYR A 200 7.71 -2.72 4.93
C TYR A 200 8.94 -3.26 5.64
N TRP A 201 9.20 -2.75 6.84
CA TRP A 201 10.12 -3.33 7.82
C TRP A 201 9.30 -3.91 8.97
N PRO A 202 9.03 -5.23 9.00
CA PRO A 202 8.31 -5.84 10.11
C PRO A 202 8.97 -5.57 11.46
N ILE A 203 8.16 -5.23 12.46
CA ILE A 203 8.62 -4.83 13.80
C ILE A 203 8.16 -5.85 14.85
N ARG A 204 9.08 -6.27 15.72
CA ARG A 204 8.78 -6.92 17.00
C ARG A 204 8.87 -5.90 18.14
N ASN A 205 7.97 -6.04 19.12
CA ASN A 205 7.95 -5.23 20.35
C ASN A 205 7.96 -3.72 20.09
N GLY A 206 7.27 -3.25 19.04
CA GLY A 206 7.28 -1.83 18.68
C GLY A 206 6.46 -0.96 19.64
N ASP A 207 7.03 0.18 20.02
CA ASP A 207 6.38 1.25 20.75
C ASP A 207 5.54 2.11 19.78
N VAL A 208 4.28 2.29 20.14
CA VAL A 208 3.31 3.12 19.44
C VAL A 208 3.77 4.58 19.38
N LYS A 209 4.45 5.09 20.41
CA LYS A 209 4.93 6.48 20.47
C LYS A 209 6.05 6.75 19.46
N GLN A 210 6.89 5.75 19.20
CA GLN A 210 7.99 5.86 18.24
C GLN A 210 7.55 5.66 16.78
N PHE A 211 6.29 5.26 16.53
CA PHE A 211 5.83 5.03 15.16
C PHE A 211 5.99 6.27 14.28
N SER A 212 5.33 7.38 14.65
CA SER A 212 5.30 8.58 13.81
C SER A 212 6.69 9.19 13.54
N PRO A 213 7.57 9.40 14.55
CA PRO A 213 8.89 9.98 14.31
C PRO A 213 9.74 9.15 13.34
N ILE A 214 9.77 7.82 13.54
CA ILE A 214 10.51 6.92 12.64
C ILE A 214 9.89 6.95 11.24
N GLN A 215 8.56 7.00 11.15
CA GLN A 215 7.86 6.98 9.89
C GLN A 215 8.12 8.26 9.07
N GLN A 216 8.21 9.41 9.73
CA GLN A 216 8.63 10.68 9.12
C GLN A 216 10.09 10.63 8.65
N ALA A 217 11.00 10.12 9.48
CA ALA A 217 12.41 9.97 9.10
C ALA A 217 12.59 9.04 7.89
N LEU A 218 11.82 7.95 7.82
CA LEU A 218 11.78 7.06 6.65
C LEU A 218 11.27 7.79 5.40
N SER A 219 10.17 8.54 5.53
CA SER A 219 9.63 9.30 4.39
C SER A 219 10.62 10.32 3.86
N HIS A 220 11.34 11.02 4.75
CA HIS A 220 12.39 11.95 4.34
C HIS A 220 13.56 11.24 3.64
N LYS A 221 14.09 10.15 4.23
CA LYS A 221 15.23 9.39 3.67
C LYS A 221 14.94 8.84 2.28
N PHE A 222 13.73 8.33 2.04
CA PHE A 222 13.35 7.69 0.77
C PHE A 222 12.51 8.57 -0.16
N GLN A 223 12.28 9.83 0.20
CA GLN A 223 11.42 10.75 -0.55
C GLN A 223 10.04 10.15 -0.90
N SER A 224 9.49 9.36 0.03
CA SER A 224 8.19 8.70 -0.13
C SER A 224 7.04 9.61 0.30
N ASP A 225 5.78 9.17 0.16
CA ASP A 225 4.61 9.98 0.56
C ASP A 225 4.72 10.50 2.02
N PRO A 226 4.82 11.83 2.22
CA PRO A 226 5.01 12.44 3.55
C PRO A 226 3.77 12.34 4.43
N ASN A 227 2.62 11.90 3.90
CA ASN A 227 1.38 11.76 4.67
C ASN A 227 1.25 10.39 5.34
N ILE A 228 2.20 9.48 5.11
CA ILE A 228 2.17 8.14 5.72
C ILE A 228 2.95 8.19 7.02
N TRP A 229 2.31 8.67 8.08
CA TRP A 229 2.87 8.65 9.43
C TRP A 229 1.83 8.28 10.50
N ASN A 230 0.55 8.12 10.13
CA ASN A 230 -0.51 7.81 11.07
C ASN A 230 -0.62 6.31 11.36
N LEU A 231 -0.83 5.99 12.64
CA LEU A 231 -0.89 4.64 13.19
C LEU A 231 -1.92 3.72 12.50
N SER A 232 -3.08 4.26 12.15
CA SER A 232 -4.19 3.51 11.54
C SER A 232 -4.19 3.54 10.01
N ARG A 233 -3.04 3.83 9.38
CA ARG A 233 -2.93 3.90 7.92
C ARG A 233 -3.30 2.57 7.28
N THR A 234 -4.16 2.65 6.27
CA THR A 234 -4.55 1.50 5.44
C THR A 234 -3.74 1.45 4.16
N MET A 235 -3.10 0.31 3.88
CA MET A 235 -2.32 0.07 2.66
C MET A 235 -3.01 -0.97 1.78
N ARG A 236 -2.84 -0.89 0.46
CA ARG A 236 -3.26 -2.00 -0.44
C ARG A 236 -2.38 -3.22 -0.17
N ILE A 237 -3.01 -4.39 -0.14
CA ILE A 237 -2.33 -5.65 0.18
C ILE A 237 -2.09 -6.50 -1.08
N PRO A 238 -0.99 -7.26 -1.15
CA PRO A 238 -0.66 -8.09 -2.29
C PRO A 238 -1.60 -9.31 -2.42
N GLY A 239 -1.68 -9.87 -3.62
CA GLY A 239 -2.67 -10.90 -3.97
C GLY A 239 -4.04 -10.34 -4.40
N TYR A 240 -4.17 -9.02 -4.48
CA TYR A 240 -5.32 -8.31 -5.05
C TYR A 240 -4.88 -7.28 -6.08
N TYR A 241 -5.80 -6.91 -6.95
CA TYR A 241 -5.56 -5.96 -8.03
C TYR A 241 -5.85 -4.53 -7.59
N HIS A 242 -5.03 -3.60 -8.08
CA HIS A 242 -5.37 -2.18 -8.22
C HIS A 242 -6.29 -2.04 -9.43
N MET A 243 -7.50 -1.53 -9.21
CA MET A 243 -8.58 -1.55 -10.21
C MET A 243 -8.95 -0.18 -10.77
N LYS A 244 -8.19 0.89 -10.48
CA LYS A 244 -8.51 2.25 -10.95
C LYS A 244 -8.60 2.36 -12.47
N ASN A 245 -7.86 1.53 -13.20
CA ASN A 245 -8.04 1.32 -14.63
C ASN A 245 -8.50 -0.14 -14.85
N PRO A 246 -9.79 -0.39 -15.11
CA PRO A 246 -10.31 -1.75 -15.27
C PRO A 246 -9.78 -2.46 -16.53
N TYR A 247 -9.29 -1.71 -17.52
CA TYR A 247 -8.67 -2.28 -18.74
C TYR A 247 -7.21 -2.66 -18.53
N ARG A 248 -6.57 -2.12 -17.49
CA ARG A 248 -5.18 -2.39 -17.13
C ARG A 248 -5.04 -2.59 -15.61
N PRO A 249 -5.66 -3.64 -15.05
CA PRO A 249 -5.58 -3.90 -13.63
C PRO A 249 -4.17 -4.40 -13.28
N PHE A 250 -3.61 -3.93 -12.17
CA PHE A 250 -2.27 -4.30 -11.73
C PHE A 250 -2.32 -5.12 -10.44
N MET A 251 -1.83 -6.36 -10.45
CA MET A 251 -1.78 -7.18 -9.23
C MET A 251 -0.64 -6.69 -8.34
N LEU A 252 -0.94 -6.37 -7.08
CA LEU A 252 0.12 -6.10 -6.11
C LEU A 252 0.84 -7.40 -5.76
N GLN A 253 2.17 -7.38 -5.84
CA GLN A 253 3.01 -8.56 -5.70
C GLN A 253 4.14 -8.30 -4.72
N ILE A 254 4.48 -9.28 -3.91
CA ILE A 254 5.74 -9.28 -3.15
C ILE A 254 6.85 -9.64 -4.13
N ILE A 255 7.74 -8.69 -4.41
CA ILE A 255 8.91 -8.90 -5.29
C ILE A 255 10.18 -9.19 -4.48
N GLN A 256 10.19 -8.83 -3.20
CA GLN A 256 11.24 -9.18 -2.26
C GLN A 256 10.61 -9.55 -0.91
N PRO A 257 10.84 -10.76 -0.38
CA PRO A 257 10.45 -11.07 0.98
C PRO A 257 11.33 -10.26 1.96
N GLY A 258 10.75 -9.84 3.09
CA GLY A 258 11.55 -9.29 4.17
C GLY A 258 12.39 -10.37 4.85
N ARG A 259 13.32 -9.94 5.69
CA ARG A 259 14.10 -10.87 6.52
C ARG A 259 13.23 -11.70 7.47
N ALA A 260 13.72 -12.88 7.86
CA ALA A 260 12.96 -13.82 8.70
C ALA A 260 12.71 -13.32 10.13
N THR A 261 13.69 -12.62 10.73
CA THR A 261 13.57 -12.09 12.09
C THR A 261 13.11 -10.63 12.04
N PRO A 262 11.98 -10.24 12.62
CA PRO A 262 11.53 -8.84 12.60
C PRO A 262 12.50 -7.88 13.30
N PHE A 263 12.53 -6.63 12.86
CA PHE A 263 13.33 -5.55 13.46
C PHE A 263 12.80 -5.14 14.83
N THR A 264 13.68 -4.66 15.71
CA THR A 264 13.25 -3.68 16.71
C THR A 264 13.27 -2.29 16.07
N GLN A 265 12.54 -1.32 16.65
CA GLN A 265 12.59 0.05 16.15
C GLN A 265 13.99 0.66 16.26
N ASN A 266 14.71 0.43 17.36
CA ASN A 266 16.10 0.90 17.52
C ASN A 266 17.03 0.30 16.46
N GLU A 267 16.94 -1.00 16.21
CA GLU A 267 17.74 -1.66 15.16
C GLU A 267 17.48 -1.05 13.78
N LEU A 268 16.21 -0.75 13.47
CA LEU A 268 15.85 -0.11 12.21
C LEU A 268 16.41 1.31 12.10
N ILE A 269 16.32 2.09 13.18
CA ILE A 269 16.89 3.44 13.27
C ILE A 269 18.39 3.40 12.99
N ASP A 270 19.12 2.55 13.71
CA ASP A 270 20.58 2.44 13.60
C ASP A 270 21.00 1.99 12.20
N ARG A 271 20.34 0.94 11.68
CA ARG A 271 20.70 0.35 10.39
C ARG A 271 20.49 1.30 9.21
N LEU A 272 19.43 2.10 9.25
CA LEU A 272 19.12 3.06 8.19
C LEU A 272 19.70 4.45 8.44
N ALA A 273 20.43 4.62 9.56
CA ALA A 273 20.95 5.89 10.03
C ALA A 273 19.86 6.98 10.07
N LEU A 274 18.71 6.67 10.67
CA LEU A 274 17.57 7.59 10.72
C LEU A 274 17.81 8.70 11.75
N THR A 275 17.76 9.95 11.29
CA THR A 275 17.66 11.11 12.18
C THR A 275 16.20 11.33 12.55
N LEU A 276 15.88 11.17 13.84
CA LEU A 276 14.55 11.47 14.35
C LEU A 276 14.50 12.95 14.73
N GLU A 277 13.61 13.71 14.11
CA GLU A 277 13.30 15.06 14.57
C GLU A 277 12.56 14.98 15.90
N SER A 278 13.01 15.79 16.87
CA SER A 278 12.48 15.90 18.23
C SER A 278 11.17 16.68 18.29
#